data_AF-A0AA39LNT0-F1
#
_entry.id   AF-A0AA39LNT0-F1
#
_cell.length_a   1.000
_cell.length_b   1.000
_cell.length_c   1.000
_cell.angle_alpha   90.00
_cell.angle_beta   90.00
_cell.angle_gamma   90.00
#
_symmetry.space_group_name_H-M   'P 1'
#
loop_
_entity.id
_entity.type
_entity.pdbx_description
1 polymer ?
#
loop_
_entity_poly.entity_id
_entity_poly.type
_entity_poly.pdbx_seq_one_letter_code
_entity_poly.pdbx_strand_id
1 'polypeptide(L)'
;MLGKENILEVNDSDKARGQTTGNHRVMQNHKNHKTAMNQYGPEFDLLHEVEAGHIYSVNSYSEPNRHYTVKFVGDRSCPSEAKCRACGVCFENYVCDCPSATEAGVACKHVHAVHTKFRYTGAPSRPTTPLLVSTPRPALTSTPSSMPRIYSNLTENSNTTQNGSQDSQQERVVGLLRRIQALTLVSLSHLNT
;
A
#
# COMPACT_ATOMS: atom_id res chain seq x y z
N MET A 1 -31.80 17.31 40.79
CA MET A 1 -31.17 17.35 39.45
C MET A 1 -29.69 17.14 39.65
N LEU A 2 -29.19 15.92 39.46
CA LEU A 2 -27.78 15.57 39.61
C LEU A 2 -27.21 15.34 38.21
N GLY A 3 -26.35 16.26 37.78
CA GLY A 3 -25.64 16.19 36.50
C GLY A 3 -24.63 15.06 36.55
N LYS A 4 -24.82 14.06 35.67
CA LYS A 4 -23.82 13.01 35.44
C LYS A 4 -22.80 13.56 34.45
N GLU A 5 -21.64 13.91 34.95
CA GLU A 5 -20.49 14.31 34.16
C GLU A 5 -19.96 13.07 33.44
N ASN A 6 -20.14 13.05 32.11
CA ASN A 6 -19.74 11.97 31.24
C ASN A 6 -18.24 12.13 30.93
N ILE A 7 -17.39 11.61 31.81
CA ILE A 7 -15.95 11.56 31.63
C ILE A 7 -15.67 10.50 30.56
N LEU A 8 -15.50 10.96 29.32
CA LEU A 8 -14.89 10.18 28.26
C LEU A 8 -13.42 9.95 28.64
N GLU A 9 -13.14 8.82 29.28
CA GLU A 9 -11.79 8.30 29.43
C GLU A 9 -11.23 7.99 28.03
N VAL A 10 -10.57 8.98 27.44
CA VAL A 10 -9.72 8.79 26.27
C VAL A 10 -8.51 7.99 26.73
N ASN A 11 -8.42 6.73 26.28
CA ASN A 11 -7.34 5.82 26.62
C ASN A 11 -5.97 6.43 26.28
N ASP A 12 -5.21 6.84 27.30
CA ASP A 12 -3.85 7.40 27.19
C ASP A 12 -2.79 6.42 26.65
N SER A 13 -3.18 5.18 26.36
CA SER A 13 -2.29 4.13 25.84
C SER A 13 -1.81 4.39 24.40
N ASP A 14 -2.54 5.21 23.62
CA ASP A 14 -2.15 5.55 22.24
C ASP A 14 -1.04 6.61 22.18
N LYS A 15 -0.89 7.42 23.23
CA LYS A 15 0.07 8.53 23.28
C LYS A 15 1.49 8.04 23.61
N ALA A 16 1.62 6.97 24.39
CA ALA A 16 2.91 6.43 24.83
C ALA A 16 3.70 5.68 23.73
N ARG A 17 3.04 5.30 22.62
CA ARG A 17 3.68 4.61 21.49
C ARG A 17 4.15 5.54 20.37
N GLY A 18 4.12 6.87 20.59
CA GLY A 18 4.54 7.83 19.56
C GLY A 18 3.74 7.66 18.27
N GLN A 19 2.46 7.26 18.36
CA GLN A 19 1.57 7.11 17.21
C GLN A 19 1.24 8.49 16.65
N THR A 20 2.14 8.93 15.78
CA THR A 20 1.97 9.95 14.78
C THR A 20 0.62 9.78 14.08
N THR A 21 -0.21 10.82 14.21
CA THR A 21 -1.27 11.32 13.32
C THR A 21 -1.74 10.42 12.15
N GLY A 22 -3.04 10.44 11.84
CA GLY A 22 -3.63 9.67 10.72
C GLY A 22 -2.86 9.77 9.38
N ASN A 23 -2.16 10.88 9.13
CA ASN A 23 -1.26 11.06 7.98
C ASN A 23 -0.11 10.05 7.91
N HIS A 24 0.51 9.71 9.04
CA HIS A 24 1.61 8.73 9.06
C HIS A 24 1.12 7.34 8.64
N ARG A 25 -0.04 6.92 9.16
CA ARG A 25 -0.67 5.64 8.78
C ARG A 25 -0.96 5.57 7.28
N VAL A 26 -1.51 6.65 6.72
CA VAL A 26 -1.78 6.75 5.28
C VAL A 26 -0.50 6.64 4.46
N MET A 27 0.55 7.37 4.84
CA MET A 27 1.84 7.34 4.15
C MET A 27 2.49 5.95 4.21
N GLN A 28 2.50 5.32 5.39
CA GLN A 28 3.09 3.99 5.57
C GLN A 28 2.29 2.91 4.83
N ASN A 29 0.95 2.96 4.84
CA ASN A 29 0.10 2.08 4.02
C ASN A 29 0.43 2.22 2.52
N HIS A 30 0.65 3.46 2.05
CA HIS A 30 1.02 3.68 0.65
C HIS A 30 2.41 3.09 0.32
N LYS A 31 3.39 3.30 1.21
CA LYS A 31 4.72 2.72 1.09
C LYS A 31 4.67 1.18 1.05
N ASN A 32 3.95 0.56 1.97
CA ASN A 32 3.81 -0.89 2.05
C ASN A 32 3.11 -1.47 0.83
N HIS A 33 2.07 -0.80 0.31
CA HIS A 33 1.42 -1.17 -0.94
C HIS A 33 2.40 -1.15 -2.11
N LYS A 34 3.15 -0.06 -2.28
CA LYS A 34 4.14 0.07 -3.36
C LYS A 34 5.22 -1.01 -3.27
N THR A 35 5.72 -1.29 -2.08
CA THR A 35 6.68 -2.38 -1.84
C THR A 35 6.08 -3.74 -2.20
N ALA A 36 4.84 -4.00 -1.81
CA ALA A 36 4.15 -5.24 -2.13
C ALA A 36 4.03 -5.45 -3.65
N MET A 37 3.63 -4.42 -4.40
CA MET A 37 3.52 -4.51 -5.86
C MET A 37 4.87 -4.70 -6.55
N ASN A 38 5.93 -4.08 -6.03
CA ASN A 38 7.28 -4.26 -6.58
C ASN A 38 7.86 -5.66 -6.32
N GLN A 39 7.61 -6.22 -5.12
CA GLN A 39 8.19 -7.52 -4.71
C GLN A 39 7.36 -8.70 -5.21
N TYR A 40 6.03 -8.59 -5.19
CA TYR A 40 5.11 -9.71 -5.42
C TYR A 40 4.23 -9.53 -6.64
N GLY A 41 4.13 -8.32 -7.21
CA GLY A 41 3.32 -8.05 -8.40
C GLY A 41 3.71 -8.85 -9.65
N PRO A 42 5.00 -8.98 -10.01
CA PRO A 42 5.39 -9.79 -11.18
C PRO A 42 5.42 -11.30 -10.87
N GLU A 43 5.57 -11.69 -9.60
CA GLU A 43 5.79 -13.07 -9.16
C GLU A 43 4.73 -13.46 -8.13
N PHE A 44 3.46 -13.41 -8.55
CA PHE A 44 2.37 -13.85 -7.68
C PHE A 44 2.48 -15.33 -7.31
N ASP A 45 3.30 -16.13 -7.99
CA ASP A 45 3.60 -17.52 -7.65
C ASP A 45 4.20 -17.69 -6.24
N LEU A 46 4.68 -16.60 -5.62
CA LEU A 46 5.14 -16.58 -4.23
C LEU A 46 4.00 -16.58 -3.20
N LEU A 47 2.75 -16.57 -3.65
CA LEU A 47 1.56 -16.55 -2.80
C LEU A 47 0.74 -17.82 -3.03
N HIS A 48 0.62 -18.63 -1.99
CA HIS A 48 -0.15 -19.86 -2.01
C HIS A 48 -1.34 -19.77 -1.05
N GLU A 49 -2.50 -20.21 -1.51
CA GLU A 49 -3.65 -20.41 -0.63
C GLU A 49 -3.47 -21.74 0.10
N VAL A 50 -3.46 -21.69 1.44
CA VAL A 50 -3.27 -22.86 2.31
C VAL A 50 -4.62 -23.42 2.74
N GLU A 51 -5.57 -22.53 3.07
CA GLU A 51 -6.94 -22.90 3.44
C GLU A 51 -7.90 -22.00 2.66
N ALA A 52 -8.86 -22.63 1.98
CA ALA A 52 -9.77 -21.98 1.05
C ALA A 52 -10.39 -20.71 1.65
N GLY A 53 -10.05 -19.57 1.07
CA GLY A 53 -10.55 -18.24 1.37
C GLY A 53 -9.98 -17.57 2.62
N HIS A 54 -9.17 -18.24 3.44
CA HIS A 54 -8.89 -17.74 4.79
C HIS A 54 -7.42 -17.67 5.18
N ILE A 55 -6.58 -18.57 4.68
CA ILE A 55 -5.16 -18.62 5.05
C ILE A 55 -4.28 -18.66 3.81
N TYR A 56 -3.29 -17.77 3.78
CA TYR A 56 -2.36 -17.62 2.68
C TYR A 56 -0.92 -17.72 3.20
N SER A 57 -0.08 -18.45 2.47
CA SER A 57 1.37 -18.49 2.68
C SER A 57 2.04 -17.56 1.68
N VAL A 58 2.91 -16.69 2.18
CA VAL A 58 3.65 -15.71 1.39
C VAL A 58 5.14 -15.96 1.58
N ASN A 59 5.84 -16.34 0.52
CA ASN A 59 7.28 -16.54 0.57
C ASN A 59 8.00 -15.19 0.77
N SER A 60 8.99 -15.16 1.64
CA SER A 60 9.77 -13.94 1.90
C SER A 60 10.64 -13.61 0.69
N TYR A 61 10.46 -12.39 0.16
CA TYR A 61 11.29 -11.90 -0.96
C TYR A 61 12.80 -11.86 -0.62
N SER A 62 13.17 -11.57 0.64
CA SER A 62 14.58 -11.43 1.05
C SER A 62 15.21 -12.75 1.51
N GLU A 63 14.40 -13.70 1.97
CA GLU A 63 14.83 -14.94 2.63
C GLU A 63 14.11 -16.15 2.01
N PRO A 64 14.73 -16.87 1.06
CA PRO A 64 14.03 -17.86 0.22
C PRO A 64 13.40 -19.04 0.97
N ASN A 65 13.85 -19.32 2.20
CA ASN A 65 13.32 -20.42 3.03
C ASN A 65 12.36 -19.94 4.13
N ARG A 66 12.03 -18.64 4.16
CA ARG A 66 11.12 -18.07 5.14
C ARG A 66 9.79 -17.79 4.47
N HIS A 67 8.71 -18.27 5.10
CA HIS A 67 7.35 -17.98 4.70
C HIS A 67 6.63 -17.24 5.83
N TYR A 68 5.64 -16.44 5.44
CA TYR A 68 4.75 -15.74 6.35
C TYR A 68 3.32 -16.18 6.11
N THR A 69 2.59 -16.34 7.19
CA THR A 69 1.17 -16.66 7.18
C THR A 69 0.36 -15.37 7.23
N VAL A 70 -0.58 -15.23 6.31
CA VAL A 70 -1.58 -14.16 6.29
C VAL A 70 -2.96 -14.83 6.44
N LYS A 71 -3.68 -14.49 7.51
CA LYS A 71 -5.03 -14.97 7.78
C LYS A 71 -6.03 -13.84 7.60
N PHE A 72 -7.06 -14.05 6.79
CA PHE A 72 -8.21 -13.15 6.72
C PHE A 72 -9.15 -13.45 7.89
N VAL A 73 -9.44 -12.43 8.71
CA VAL A 73 -10.26 -12.56 9.92
C VAL A 73 -11.69 -12.00 9.78
N GLY A 74 -12.05 -11.55 8.57
CA GLY A 74 -13.38 -11.01 8.25
C GLY A 74 -13.37 -9.51 7.97
N ASP A 75 -14.49 -9.02 7.44
CA ASP A 75 -14.67 -7.59 7.15
C ASP A 75 -15.05 -6.83 8.42
N ARG A 76 -14.06 -6.17 9.01
CA ARG A 76 -14.27 -5.31 10.19
C ARG A 76 -14.53 -3.87 9.77
N SER A 77 -15.28 -3.16 10.60
CA SER A 77 -15.52 -1.73 10.40
C SER A 77 -14.23 -0.96 10.64
N CYS A 78 -13.59 -0.57 9.55
CA CYS A 78 -12.28 0.06 9.59
C CYS A 78 -12.37 1.55 9.24
N PRO A 79 -11.74 2.44 10.04
CA PRO A 79 -11.71 3.87 9.72
C PRO A 79 -11.00 4.10 8.39
N SER A 80 -11.40 5.16 7.67
CA SER A 80 -10.88 5.46 6.33
C SER A 80 -9.36 5.65 6.31
N GLU A 81 -8.78 6.15 7.40
CA GLU A 81 -7.34 6.38 7.58
C GLU A 81 -6.52 5.10 7.72
N ALA A 82 -7.16 4.02 8.19
CA ALA A 82 -6.57 2.70 8.34
C ALA A 82 -6.64 1.87 7.03
N LYS A 83 -7.40 2.34 6.04
CA LYS A 83 -7.52 1.69 4.73
C LYS A 83 -6.47 2.20 3.77
N CYS A 84 -5.89 1.29 3.00
CA CYS A 84 -5.09 1.66 1.85
C CYS A 84 -5.98 2.23 0.75
N ARG A 85 -5.75 3.47 0.33
CA ARG A 85 -6.52 4.09 -0.76
C ARG A 85 -6.34 3.40 -2.12
N ALA A 86 -5.23 2.70 -2.34
CA ALA A 86 -4.91 2.08 -3.62
C ALA A 86 -5.59 0.72 -3.82
N CYS A 87 -5.61 -0.13 -2.78
CA CYS A 87 -6.16 -1.48 -2.88
C CYS A 87 -7.37 -1.72 -1.96
N GLY A 88 -7.75 -0.76 -1.11
CA GLY A 88 -8.89 -0.88 -0.19
C GLY A 88 -8.62 -1.70 1.07
N VAL A 89 -7.47 -2.36 1.18
CA VAL A 89 -7.17 -3.24 2.32
C VAL A 89 -7.18 -2.50 3.65
N CYS A 90 -7.77 -3.11 4.67
CA CYS A 90 -7.68 -2.68 6.07
C CYS A 90 -6.81 -3.64 6.87
N PHE A 91 -5.97 -3.11 7.76
CA PHE A 91 -5.13 -3.92 8.65
C PHE A 91 -5.96 -4.80 9.59
N GLU A 92 -7.13 -4.36 10.05
CA GLU A 92 -7.99 -5.13 10.96
C GLU A 92 -8.63 -6.37 10.34
N ASN A 93 -8.71 -6.42 9.01
CA ASN A 93 -9.31 -7.56 8.31
C ASN A 93 -8.33 -8.74 8.19
N TYR A 94 -7.07 -8.55 8.57
CA TYR A 94 -6.02 -9.54 8.39
C TYR A 94 -5.15 -9.68 9.64
N VAL A 95 -4.60 -10.87 9.82
CA VAL A 95 -3.52 -11.15 10.77
C VAL A 95 -2.35 -11.69 9.97
N CYS A 96 -1.16 -11.12 10.18
CA CYS A 96 0.06 -11.61 9.56
C CYS A 96 1.10 -11.89 10.64
N ASP A 97 1.87 -12.96 10.50
CA ASP A 97 2.92 -13.36 11.44
C ASP A 97 4.28 -12.67 11.19
N CYS A 98 4.36 -11.78 10.18
CA CYS A 98 5.60 -11.06 9.90
C CYS A 98 5.90 -10.00 10.99
N PRO A 99 7.17 -9.69 11.27
CA PRO A 99 7.54 -8.70 12.29
C PRO A 99 6.92 -7.32 12.07
N SER A 100 6.72 -6.91 10.82
CA SER A 100 6.09 -5.61 10.50
C SER A 100 4.58 -5.58 10.74
N ALA A 101 3.93 -6.72 11.01
CA ALA A 101 2.49 -6.76 11.31
C ALA A 101 2.17 -6.16 12.70
N THR A 102 3.16 -6.01 13.56
CA THR A 102 2.99 -5.40 14.89
C THR A 102 3.02 -3.87 14.85
N GLU A 103 3.31 -3.25 13.71
CA GLU A 103 3.21 -1.80 13.54
C GLU A 103 1.74 -1.37 13.63
N ALA A 104 1.39 -0.69 14.73
CA ALA A 104 0.01 -0.39 15.08
C ALA A 104 -0.72 0.42 13.99
N GLY A 105 -1.75 -0.20 13.40
CA GLY A 105 -2.72 0.48 12.54
C GLY A 105 -2.39 0.52 11.05
N VAL A 106 -1.40 -0.25 10.57
CA VAL A 106 -0.98 -0.25 9.16
C VAL A 106 -0.91 -1.68 8.62
N ALA A 107 -1.39 -1.90 7.40
CA ALA A 107 -1.28 -3.20 6.76
C ALA A 107 0.17 -3.44 6.28
N CYS A 108 0.72 -4.61 6.59
CA CYS A 108 2.07 -4.95 6.13
C CYS A 108 2.07 -5.27 4.62
N LYS A 109 3.26 -5.28 4.00
CA LYS A 109 3.41 -5.60 2.58
C LYS A 109 2.83 -6.97 2.17
N HIS A 110 2.85 -7.97 3.05
CA HIS A 110 2.30 -9.30 2.77
C HIS A 110 0.78 -9.27 2.68
N VAL A 111 0.12 -8.53 3.59
CA VAL A 111 -1.33 -8.31 3.57
C VAL A 111 -1.74 -7.58 2.28
N HIS A 112 -0.99 -6.56 1.86
CA HIS A 112 -1.24 -5.91 0.57
C HIS A 112 -1.12 -6.87 -0.61
N ALA A 113 -0.08 -7.69 -0.67
CA ALA A 113 0.13 -8.64 -1.75
C ALA A 113 -1.03 -9.65 -1.83
N VAL A 114 -1.42 -10.22 -0.69
CA VAL A 114 -2.53 -11.18 -0.58
C VAL A 114 -3.87 -10.55 -0.98
N HIS A 115 -4.18 -9.37 -0.45
CA HIS A 115 -5.44 -8.69 -0.75
C HIS A 115 -5.55 -8.36 -2.24
N THR A 116 -4.49 -7.80 -2.83
CA THR A 116 -4.46 -7.49 -4.26
C THR A 116 -4.61 -8.74 -5.13
N LYS A 117 -3.93 -9.85 -4.79
CA LYS A 117 -3.98 -11.07 -5.61
C LYS A 117 -5.34 -11.77 -5.54
N PHE A 118 -5.86 -12.00 -4.33
CA PHE A 118 -6.98 -12.94 -4.12
C PHE A 118 -8.33 -12.27 -3.90
N ARG A 119 -8.36 -11.00 -3.51
CA ARG A 119 -9.61 -10.31 -3.11
C ARG A 119 -9.94 -9.10 -3.96
N TYR A 120 -8.96 -8.52 -4.66
CA TYR A 120 -9.19 -7.41 -5.57
C TYR A 120 -9.71 -7.83 -6.97
N THR A 121 -10.04 -9.12 -7.16
CA THR A 121 -10.55 -9.65 -8.44
C THR A 121 -12.04 -9.30 -8.72
N GLY A 122 -12.72 -8.61 -7.79
CA GLY A 122 -14.20 -8.56 -7.76
C GLY A 122 -14.87 -7.20 -7.56
N ALA A 123 -14.24 -6.05 -7.86
CA ALA A 123 -14.98 -4.79 -7.98
C ALA A 123 -14.51 -4.01 -9.21
N PRO A 124 -15.39 -3.77 -10.19
CA PRO A 124 -15.03 -3.14 -11.45
C PRO A 124 -14.44 -1.77 -11.19
N SER A 125 -13.41 -1.43 -11.99
CA SER A 125 -13.16 -0.06 -12.40
C SER A 125 -14.50 0.64 -12.52
N ARG A 126 -14.81 1.59 -11.63
CA ARG A 126 -15.95 2.48 -11.80
C ARG A 126 -15.88 2.88 -13.27
N PRO A 127 -16.89 2.56 -14.11
CA PRO A 127 -16.90 3.10 -15.45
C PRO A 127 -16.71 4.59 -15.22
N THR A 128 -15.60 5.14 -15.69
CA THR A 128 -15.58 6.56 -15.98
C THR A 128 -16.75 6.68 -16.92
N THR A 129 -17.92 7.06 -16.40
CA THR A 129 -19.05 7.45 -17.20
C THR A 129 -18.39 8.45 -18.15
N PRO A 130 -18.27 8.16 -19.46
CA PRO A 130 -17.84 9.20 -20.38
C PRO A 130 -18.80 10.33 -20.07
N LEU A 131 -18.28 11.45 -19.59
CA LEU A 131 -19.04 12.66 -19.43
C LEU A 131 -19.79 12.79 -20.74
N LEU A 132 -21.12 12.60 -20.68
CA LEU A 132 -21.98 12.76 -21.83
C LEU A 132 -21.70 14.17 -22.32
N VAL A 133 -20.93 14.22 -23.40
CA VAL A 133 -20.83 15.37 -24.28
C VAL A 133 -22.26 15.58 -24.76
N SER A 134 -22.96 16.47 -24.08
CA SER A 134 -24.30 16.88 -24.43
C SER A 134 -24.33 18.38 -24.29
N THR A 135 -23.71 19.08 -25.24
CA THR A 135 -24.43 20.01 -26.13
C THR A 135 -23.48 20.73 -27.10
N PRO A 136 -23.91 21.01 -28.33
CA PRO A 136 -23.27 21.99 -29.20
C PRO A 136 -23.32 23.37 -28.53
N ARG A 137 -22.16 23.98 -28.38
CA ARG A 137 -22.01 25.37 -27.94
C ARG A 137 -22.49 26.31 -29.06
N PRO A 138 -23.48 27.18 -28.85
CA PRO A 138 -23.74 28.27 -29.78
C PRO A 138 -22.54 29.22 -29.80
N ALA A 139 -22.18 29.64 -31.02
CA ALA A 139 -21.09 30.56 -31.30
C ALA A 139 -21.41 32.00 -30.87
N LEU A 140 -20.31 32.77 -30.65
CA LEU A 140 -20.22 34.23 -30.48
C LEU A 140 -20.57 34.69 -29.05
N THR A 141 -19.79 35.53 -28.37
CA THR A 141 -19.12 36.74 -28.84
C THR A 141 -17.90 37.05 -27.96
N SER A 142 -16.83 37.52 -28.59
CA SER A 142 -15.58 37.99 -27.99
C SER A 142 -15.76 39.28 -27.17
N THR A 143 -15.23 39.30 -25.95
CA THR A 143 -14.85 40.53 -25.25
C THR A 143 -13.43 40.36 -24.67
N PRO A 144 -12.47 41.23 -25.05
CA PRO A 144 -11.17 41.28 -24.39
C PRO A 144 -11.29 42.12 -23.11
N SER A 145 -11.10 41.49 -21.95
CA SER A 145 -10.93 42.22 -20.70
C SER A 145 -9.61 41.82 -20.06
N SER A 146 -8.67 42.76 -20.15
CA SER A 146 -7.38 42.77 -19.48
C SER A 146 -7.55 42.54 -17.99
N MET A 147 -6.83 41.55 -17.45
CA MET A 147 -6.55 41.48 -16.02
C MET A 147 -5.04 41.32 -15.79
N PRO A 148 -4.50 42.00 -14.77
CA PRO A 148 -3.07 42.12 -14.54
C PRO A 148 -2.47 40.84 -13.95
N ARG A 149 -1.28 40.49 -14.45
CA ARG A 149 -0.39 39.48 -13.87
C ARG A 149 0.09 39.94 -12.49
N ILE A 150 -0.48 39.34 -11.44
CA ILE A 150 0.16 39.31 -10.13
C ILE A 150 0.99 38.02 -10.07
N TYR A 151 2.30 38.15 -10.23
CA TYR A 151 3.24 37.09 -9.87
C TYR A 151 3.45 37.13 -8.37
N SER A 152 2.85 36.19 -7.64
CA SER A 152 3.23 35.89 -6.27
C SER A 152 4.32 34.81 -6.31
N ASN A 153 5.55 35.22 -6.02
CA ASN A 153 6.68 34.32 -5.79
C ASN A 153 6.43 33.54 -4.49
N LEU A 154 6.03 32.28 -4.62
CA LEU A 154 6.14 31.28 -3.56
C LEU A 154 7.56 30.71 -3.62
N THR A 155 8.42 31.19 -2.74
CA THR A 155 9.69 30.56 -2.39
C THR A 155 9.40 29.26 -1.63
N GLU A 156 9.37 28.15 -2.35
CA GLU A 156 9.43 26.81 -1.77
C GLU A 156 10.82 26.57 -1.15
N ASN A 157 10.92 26.77 0.16
CA ASN A 157 12.04 26.26 0.96
C ASN A 157 11.85 24.75 1.17
N SER A 158 12.22 23.97 0.16
CA SER A 158 12.29 22.51 0.24
C SER A 158 13.64 22.07 0.83
N ASN A 159 13.82 22.23 2.14
CA ASN A 159 14.85 21.49 2.87
C ASN A 159 14.31 20.10 3.21
N THR A 160 14.18 19.24 2.20
CA THR A 160 14.03 17.80 2.40
C THR A 160 15.44 17.22 2.50
N THR A 161 15.85 16.88 3.72
CA THR A 161 17.05 16.10 3.98
C THR A 161 16.93 14.75 3.29
N GLN A 162 17.56 14.60 2.13
CA GLN A 162 17.77 13.33 1.44
C GLN A 162 18.79 12.48 2.22
N ASN A 163 18.37 11.91 3.35
CA ASN A 163 19.09 10.82 4.01
C ASN A 163 18.27 9.54 3.79
N GLY A 164 18.52 8.84 2.68
CA GLY A 164 17.93 7.52 2.46
C GLY A 164 17.75 7.14 1.00
N SER A 165 18.85 6.99 0.26
CA SER A 165 18.79 6.40 -1.09
C SER A 165 20.09 5.67 -1.50
N GLN A 166 20.73 4.96 -0.58
CA GLN A 166 21.76 3.97 -0.93
C GLN A 166 21.26 2.54 -0.72
N ASP A 167 20.53 2.25 0.36
CA ASP A 167 20.00 0.90 0.62
C ASP A 167 19.00 0.41 -0.45
N SER A 168 18.17 1.31 -0.99
CA SER A 168 17.13 0.92 -1.95
C SER A 168 17.66 0.59 -3.35
N GLN A 169 18.83 1.13 -3.73
CA GLN A 169 19.51 0.73 -4.97
C GLN A 169 20.31 -0.56 -4.78
N GLN A 170 20.92 -0.75 -3.61
CA GLN A 170 21.68 -1.96 -3.31
C GLN A 170 20.78 -3.21 -3.25
N GLU A 171 19.58 -3.12 -2.68
CA GLU A 171 18.62 -4.24 -2.67
C GLU A 171 18.14 -4.64 -4.08
N ARG A 172 18.02 -3.68 -5.01
CA ARG A 172 17.60 -3.96 -6.40
C ARG A 172 18.65 -4.74 -7.17
N VAL A 173 19.94 -4.44 -6.97
CA VAL A 173 21.05 -5.14 -7.64
C VAL A 173 21.20 -6.56 -7.07
N VAL A 174 21.05 -6.74 -5.75
CA VAL A 174 21.12 -8.06 -5.11
C VAL A 174 19.96 -8.97 -5.57
N GLY A 175 18.75 -8.42 -5.73
CA GLY A 175 17.61 -9.18 -6.27
C GLY A 175 17.85 -9.69 -7.70
N LEU A 176 18.42 -8.86 -8.58
CA LEU A 176 18.76 -9.24 -9.95
C LEU A 176 19.86 -10.33 -10.01
N LEU A 177 20.89 -10.22 -9.17
CA LEU A 177 21.97 -11.21 -9.11
C LEU A 177 21.49 -12.59 -8.64
N ARG A 178 20.58 -12.64 -7.66
CA ARG A 178 19.98 -13.91 -7.21
C ARG A 178 19.15 -14.59 -8.31
N ARG A 179 18.44 -13.81 -9.14
CA ARG A 179 17.69 -14.34 -10.30
C ARG A 179 18.61 -14.97 -11.34
N ILE A 180 19.76 -14.35 -11.63
CA ILE A 180 20.73 -14.90 -12.58
C ILE A 180 21.33 -16.21 -12.06
N GLN A 181 21.67 -16.30 -10.77
CA GLN A 181 22.23 -17.52 -10.18
C GLN A 181 21.23 -18.69 -10.16
N ALA A 182 19.95 -18.44 -9.89
CA ALA A 182 18.92 -19.47 -9.94
C ALA A 182 18.75 -20.06 -11.35
N LEU A 183 18.78 -19.22 -12.39
CA LEU A 183 18.67 -19.66 -13.78
C LEU A 183 19.88 -20.48 -14.25
N THR A 184 21.09 -20.16 -13.77
CA THR A 184 22.29 -20.93 -14.14
C THR A 184 22.30 -22.35 -13.57
N LEU A 185 21.74 -22.56 -12.37
CA LEU A 185 21.73 -23.88 -11.74
C LEU A 185 20.74 -24.85 -12.41
N VAL A 186 19.60 -24.35 -12.88
CA VAL A 186 18.61 -25.16 -13.61
C VAL A 186 19.17 -25.65 -14.95
N SER A 187 19.92 -24.82 -15.66
CA SER A 187 20.52 -25.19 -16.95
C SER A 187 21.61 -26.26 -16.84
N LEU A 188 22.38 -26.29 -15.76
CA LEU A 188 23.44 -27.29 -15.55
C LEU A 188 22.89 -28.69 -15.25
N SER A 189 21.71 -28.79 -14.63
CA SER A 189 21.03 -30.07 -14.38
C SER A 189 20.44 -30.73 -15.64
N HIS A 190 20.43 -30.07 -16.80
CA HIS A 190 19.93 -30.65 -18.06
C HIS A 190 21.04 -31.07 -19.04
N LEU A 191 22.31 -30.85 -18.69
CA LEU A 191 23.47 -31.20 -19.52
C LEU A 191 24.15 -32.51 -19.11
N ASN A 192 23.71 -33.16 -18.02
CA ASN A 192 24.31 -34.38 -17.47
C ASN A 192 23.45 -35.65 -17.65
N THR A 193 22.58 -35.67 -18.65
CA THR A 193 21.80 -36.85 -19.09
C THR A 193 22.02 -37.07 -20.57
#